data_AF-A0AAW9EDH3-F1
#
_entry.id   AF-A0AAW9EDH3-F1
#
_cell.length_a   1.000
_cell.length_b   1.000
_cell.length_c   1.000
_cell.angle_alpha   90.00
_cell.angle_beta   90.00
_cell.angle_gamma   90.00
#
_symmetry.space_group_name_H-M   'P 1'
#
loop_
_entity.id
_entity.type
_entity.pdbx_description
1 polymer ?
#
loop_
_entity_poly.entity_id
_entity_poly.type
_entity_poly.pdbx_seq_one_letter_code
_entity_poly.pdbx_strand_id
1 'polypeptide(L)'
;QYTANGTYGRYFNSDEPSLRDDAKMVVLELGGLEDRPSLLVAVMFSLIIYIENRMYRTPRTLKKLNVIDEGWRLLDFKNRKV
;
A
#
# COMPACT_ATOMS: atom_id res chain seq x y z
N GLN A 1 -2.46 -11.64 -14.97
CA GLN A 1 -1.69 -10.39 -14.75
C GLN A 1 -1.12 -10.32 -13.33
N TYR A 2 -1.94 -10.54 -12.29
CA TYR A 2 -1.53 -10.60 -10.89
C TYR A 2 -1.21 -12.04 -10.44
N THR A 3 -0.11 -12.60 -10.92
CA THR A 3 0.44 -13.90 -10.48
C THR A 3 1.93 -13.74 -10.23
N ALA A 4 2.57 -14.69 -9.54
CA ALA A 4 4.02 -14.62 -9.25
C ALA A 4 4.86 -14.41 -10.53
N ASN A 5 4.53 -15.14 -11.59
CA ASN A 5 5.17 -15.03 -12.91
C ASN A 5 4.42 -14.09 -13.88
N GLY A 6 3.43 -13.34 -13.38
CA GLY A 6 2.64 -12.41 -14.18
C GLY A 6 3.33 -11.05 -14.35
N THR A 7 2.83 -10.22 -15.27
CA THR A 7 3.38 -8.89 -15.58
C THR A 7 3.57 -7.99 -14.36
N TYR A 8 2.74 -8.15 -13.33
CA TYR A 8 2.83 -7.37 -12.09
C TYR A 8 3.44 -8.12 -10.91
N GLY A 9 3.89 -9.37 -11.10
CA GLY A 9 4.43 -10.22 -10.04
C GLY A 9 5.57 -9.56 -9.26
N ARG A 10 6.46 -8.84 -9.96
CA ARG A 10 7.59 -8.13 -9.34
C ARG A 10 7.21 -7.11 -8.25
N TYR A 11 5.99 -6.57 -8.29
CA TYR A 11 5.56 -5.55 -7.31
C TYR A 11 5.09 -6.16 -5.98
N PHE A 12 4.82 -7.46 -5.95
CA PHE A 12 4.24 -8.16 -4.80
C PHE A 12 5.13 -9.29 -4.26
N ASN A 13 6.17 -9.68 -5.01
CA ASN A 13 7.03 -10.83 -4.69
C ASN A 13 8.50 -10.41 -4.53
N SER A 14 8.75 -9.30 -3.82
CA SER A 14 10.10 -8.92 -3.44
C SER A 14 10.63 -9.87 -2.36
N ASP A 15 11.89 -10.27 -2.46
CA ASP A 15 12.56 -11.08 -1.44
C ASP A 15 12.72 -10.32 -0.11
N GLU A 16 12.77 -8.98 -0.19
CA GLU A 16 12.87 -8.09 0.96
C GLU A 16 11.59 -7.27 1.16
N PRO A 17 11.08 -7.12 2.40
CA PRO A 17 9.91 -6.31 2.67
C PRO A 17 10.20 -4.81 2.47
N SER A 18 9.26 -4.09 1.87
CA SER A 18 9.38 -2.64 1.63
C SER A 18 9.45 -1.78 2.90
N LEU A 19 9.16 -2.38 4.06
CA LEU A 19 8.97 -1.70 5.33
C LEU A 19 9.82 -2.40 6.39
N ARG A 20 10.94 -1.79 6.79
CA ARG A 20 11.83 -2.31 7.84
C ARG A 20 11.25 -2.07 9.23
N ASP A 21 11.39 -3.03 10.13
CA ASP A 21 10.81 -2.99 11.49
C ASP A 21 11.40 -1.91 12.40
N ASP A 22 12.66 -1.52 12.16
CA ASP A 22 13.39 -0.51 12.92
C ASP A 22 13.18 0.93 12.43
N ALA A 23 12.53 1.11 11.29
CA ALA A 23 12.29 2.42 10.72
C ALA A 23 11.25 3.21 11.54
N LYS A 24 11.63 4.42 11.97
CA LYS A 24 10.75 5.35 12.72
C LYS A 24 9.90 6.25 11.81
N MET A 25 10.32 6.40 10.56
CA MET A 25 9.63 7.16 9.52
C MET A 25 9.86 6.44 8.20
N VAL A 26 8.78 6.24 7.44
CA VAL A 26 8.81 5.60 6.13
C VAL A 26 7.99 6.45 5.18
N VAL A 27 8.56 6.71 4.00
CA VAL A 27 7.90 7.41 2.90
C VAL A 27 7.84 6.44 1.73
N LEU A 28 6.66 6.32 1.14
CA LEU A 28 6.41 5.40 0.02
C LEU A 28 6.04 6.23 -1.20
N GLU A 29 6.90 6.21 -2.21
CA GLU A 29 6.70 6.92 -3.47
C GLU A 29 6.05 6.00 -4.50
N LEU A 30 4.87 6.39 -5.00
CA LEU A 30 4.09 5.59 -5.95
C LEU A 30 4.01 6.23 -7.35
N GLY A 31 4.73 7.33 -7.60
CA GLY A 31 4.70 8.04 -8.89
C GLY A 31 5.05 7.16 -10.10
N GLY A 32 5.91 6.15 -9.92
CA GLY A 32 6.26 5.19 -10.99
C GLY A 32 5.11 4.25 -11.43
N LEU A 33 3.95 4.33 -10.79
CA LEU A 33 2.76 3.52 -11.07
C LEU A 33 1.57 4.35 -11.60
N GLU A 34 1.71 5.66 -11.76
CA GLU A 34 0.62 6.56 -12.18
C GLU A 34 0.01 6.17 -13.53
N ASP A 35 0.83 5.72 -14.48
CA ASP A 35 0.40 5.27 -15.81
C ASP A 35 -0.45 3.99 -15.78
N ARG A 36 -0.53 3.31 -14.62
CA ARG A 36 -1.17 2.00 -14.43
C ARG A 36 -2.16 2.06 -13.26
N PRO A 37 -3.32 2.73 -13.42
CA PRO A 37 -4.23 3.02 -12.31
C PRO A 37 -4.75 1.77 -11.59
N SER A 38 -5.00 0.67 -12.29
CA SER A 38 -5.43 -0.58 -11.66
C SER A 38 -4.35 -1.24 -10.81
N LEU A 39 -3.08 -1.14 -11.22
CA LEU A 39 -1.94 -1.62 -10.44
C LEU A 39 -1.67 -0.72 -9.24
N LEU A 40 -1.75 0.61 -9.42
CA LEU A 40 -1.62 1.58 -8.34
C LEU A 40 -2.61 1.29 -7.22
N VAL A 41 -3.89 1.08 -7.55
CA VAL A 41 -4.93 0.74 -6.56
C VAL A 41 -4.60 -0.56 -5.83
N ALA A 42 -4.21 -1.61 -6.55
CA ALA A 42 -3.85 -2.89 -5.95
C ALA A 42 -2.67 -2.76 -4.97
N VAL A 43 -1.61 -2.06 -5.37
CA VAL A 43 -0.43 -1.81 -4.53
C VAL A 43 -0.80 -0.96 -3.30
N MET A 44 -1.57 0.11 -3.47
CA MET A 44 -2.04 0.94 -2.34
C MET A 44 -2.84 0.13 -1.32
N PHE A 45 -3.78 -0.71 -1.76
CA PHE A 45 -4.54 -1.57 -0.85
C PHE A 45 -3.65 -2.54 -0.08
N SER A 46 -2.68 -3.18 -0.76
CA SER A 46 -1.71 -4.05 -0.10
C SER A 46 -0.88 -3.30 0.96
N LEU A 47 -0.44 -2.07 0.65
CA LEU A 47 0.30 -1.22 1.59
C LEU A 47 -0.55 -0.81 2.79
N ILE A 48 -1.82 -0.44 2.60
CA ILE A 48 -2.72 -0.08 3.70
C ILE A 48 -2.88 -1.26 4.66
N ILE A 49 -3.20 -2.45 4.16
CA ILE A 49 -3.37 -3.66 5.00
C ILE A 49 -2.07 -3.98 5.75
N TYR A 50 -0.94 -3.87 5.07
CA TYR A 50 0.37 -4.13 5.67
C TYR A 50 0.71 -3.11 6.78
N ILE A 51 0.51 -1.81 6.52
CA ILE A 51 0.72 -0.73 7.49
C ILE A 51 -0.23 -0.88 8.68
N GLU A 52 -1.51 -1.19 8.43
CA GLU A 52 -2.52 -1.42 9.47
C GLU A 52 -2.09 -2.56 10.40
N ASN A 53 -1.71 -3.71 9.86
CA ASN A 53 -1.26 -4.86 10.64
C ASN A 53 -0.04 -4.52 11.50
N ARG A 54 0.93 -3.78 10.93
CA ARG A 54 2.10 -3.34 11.67
C ARG A 54 1.77 -2.33 12.78
N MET A 55 0.91 -1.37 12.51
CA MET A 55 0.41 -0.44 13.53
C MET A 55 -0.37 -1.18 14.61
N TYR A 56 -1.13 -2.21 14.28
CA TYR A 56 -1.86 -3.03 15.24
C TYR A 56 -0.94 -3.81 16.19
N ARG A 57 0.15 -4.39 15.66
CA ARG A 57 1.10 -5.22 16.44
C ARG A 57 2.06 -4.43 17.34
N THR A 58 2.17 -3.12 17.15
CA THR A 58 3.04 -2.27 17.99
C THR A 58 2.31 -1.78 19.25
N PRO A 59 3.01 -1.55 20.38
CA PRO A 59 2.39 -1.09 21.63
C PRO A 59 1.44 0.11 21.44
N ARG A 60 0.32 0.12 22.18
CA ARG A 60 -0.68 1.21 22.12
C ARG A 60 -0.17 2.54 22.71
N THR A 61 0.87 2.48 23.52
CA THR A 61 1.54 3.67 24.10
C THR A 61 2.33 4.45 23.05
N LEU A 62 2.73 3.81 21.96
CA LEU A 62 3.41 4.47 20.85
C LEU A 62 2.41 5.30 20.04
N LYS A 63 2.73 6.58 19.81
CA LYS A 63 1.99 7.44 18.89
C LYS A 63 2.34 7.07 17.46
N LYS A 64 1.30 6.90 16.63
CA LYS A 64 1.41 6.41 15.25
C LYS A 64 0.61 7.37 14.36
N LEU A 65 1.13 7.66 13.18
CA LEU A 65 0.48 8.51 12.18
C LEU A 65 0.65 7.84 10.82
N ASN A 66 -0.45 7.68 10.09
CA ASN A 66 -0.44 7.29 8.69
C ASN A 66 -1.00 8.47 7.89
N VAL A 67 -0.26 8.96 6.90
CA VAL A 67 -0.68 10.03 6.01
C VAL A 67 -0.83 9.43 4.62
N ILE A 68 -2.04 9.52 4.07
CA ILE A 68 -2.33 9.05 2.72
C ILE A 68 -2.53 10.29 1.86
N ASP A 69 -1.55 10.55 1.01
CA ASP A 69 -1.70 11.55 -0.05
C ASP A 69 -2.58 10.98 -1.17
N GLU A 70 -3.26 11.85 -1.92
CA GLU A 70 -4.15 11.46 -3.02
C GLU A 70 -5.27 10.46 -2.61
N GLY A 71 -5.68 10.46 -1.34
CA GLY A 71 -6.68 9.52 -0.79
C GLY A 71 -8.02 9.54 -1.52
N TRP A 72 -8.34 10.62 -2.24
CA TRP A 72 -9.52 10.70 -3.11
C TRP A 72 -9.53 9.63 -4.21
N ARG A 73 -8.36 9.19 -4.71
CA ARG A 73 -8.24 8.11 -5.71
C ARG A 73 -8.69 6.75 -5.17
N LEU A 74 -8.62 6.56 -3.86
CA LEU A 74 -9.16 5.38 -3.18
C LEU A 74 -10.67 5.47 -2.95
N LEU A 75 -11.24 6.67 -2.98
CA LEU A 75 -12.66 6.92 -2.68
C LEU A 75 -13.52 7.04 -3.95
N ASP A 76 -12.90 7.22 -5.13
CA ASP A 76 -13.59 7.31 -6.43
C ASP A 76 -14.11 5.95 -6.94
N PHE A 77 -14.29 4.96 -6.07
CA PHE A 77 -15.12 3.80 -6.41
C PHE A 77 -16.55 4.28 -6.58
N LYS A 78 -16.93 4.58 -7.83
CA LYS A 78 -18.33 4.82 -8.20
C LYS A 78 -19.15 3.63 -7.73
N ASN A 79 -19.83 3.81 -6.60
CA ASN A 79 -20.91 2.94 -6.18
C ASN A 79 -22.02 3.07 -7.22
N ARG A 80 -22.01 2.20 -8.24
CA ARG A 80 -23.24 1.88 -8.94
C ARG A 80 -24.13 1.26 -7.87
N LYS A 81 -25.11 2.05 -7.39
CA LYS A 81 -26.22 1.52 -6.61
C LYS A 81 -26.76 0.34 -7.41
N VAL A 82 -26.61 -0.85 -6.84
CA VAL A 82 -27.26 -2.07 -7.32
C VAL A 82 -28.72 -1.97 -6.95
#